data_AF-A0A3S0ESU7-F1
#
_entry.id   AF-A0A3S0ESU7-F1
#
_cell.length_a   1.000
_cell.length_b   1.000
_cell.length_c   1.000
_cell.angle_alpha   90.00
_cell.angle_beta   90.00
_cell.angle_gamma   90.00
#
_symmetry.space_group_name_H-M   'P 1'
#
loop_
_entity.id
_entity.type
_entity.pdbx_description
1 polymer ?
#
loop_
_entity_poly.entity_id
_entity_poly.type
_entity_poly.pdbx_seq_one_letter_code
_entity_poly.pdbx_strand_id
1 'polypeptide(L)'
;MLNTVFAAVGLVVCIALAVHMALPYRLQARVDDGLRRAWAWARLQAARLTGWRRQQRQARAAALEAERVIRRARESALHDARDSRTDGAWEGNVYRPKSFDKPKKPH
;
A
#
# COMPACT_ATOMS: atom_id res chain seq x y z
N MET A 1 -26.21 -24.22 23.71
CA MET A 1 -25.44 -23.02 23.35
C MET A 1 -25.82 -22.49 21.97
N LEU A 2 -25.65 -23.26 20.88
CA LEU A 2 -26.07 -22.79 19.55
C LEU A 2 -27.58 -22.51 19.45
N ASN A 3 -28.42 -23.37 20.02
CA ASN A 3 -29.88 -23.17 19.99
C ASN A 3 -30.32 -21.86 20.68
N THR A 4 -29.70 -21.50 21.82
CA THR A 4 -30.01 -20.24 22.52
C THR A 4 -29.53 -19.03 21.73
N VAL A 5 -28.43 -19.14 20.99
CA VAL A 5 -27.96 -18.08 20.08
C VAL A 5 -28.94 -17.90 18.92
N PHE A 6 -29.38 -18.97 18.27
CA PHE A 6 -30.35 -18.87 17.16
C PHE A 6 -31.70 -18.31 17.64
N ALA A 7 -32.19 -18.74 18.80
CA ALA A 7 -33.41 -18.23 19.40
C ALA A 7 -33.31 -16.74 19.72
N ALA A 8 -32.19 -16.30 20.31
CA ALA A 8 -31.95 -14.89 20.61
C ALA A 8 -31.87 -14.03 19.34
N VAL A 9 -31.16 -14.51 18.30
CA VAL A 9 -31.08 -13.81 17.01
C VAL A 9 -32.46 -13.70 16.37
N GLY A 10 -33.25 -14.78 16.36
CA GLY A 10 -34.61 -14.77 15.84
C GLY A 10 -35.50 -13.76 16.57
N LEU A 11 -35.45 -13.74 17.91
CA LEU A 11 -36.22 -12.78 18.72
C LEU A 11 -35.84 -11.33 18.40
N VAL A 12 -34.54 -11.02 18.27
CA VAL A 12 -34.05 -9.68 17.92
C VAL A 12 -34.55 -9.26 16.54
N VAL A 13 -34.52 -10.16 15.55
CA VAL A 13 -35.05 -9.88 14.20
C VAL A 13 -36.55 -9.59 14.24
N CYS A 14 -37.32 -10.38 14.99
CA CYS A 14 -38.76 -10.15 15.15
C CYS A 14 -39.07 -8.79 15.78
N ILE A 15 -38.34 -8.41 16.84
CA ILE A 15 -38.50 -7.09 17.49
C ILE A 15 -38.12 -5.97 16.51
N ALA A 16 -37.01 -6.10 15.79
CA ALA A 16 -36.59 -5.10 14.81
C ALA A 16 -37.64 -4.89 13.72
N LEU A 17 -38.27 -5.96 13.24
CA LEU A 17 -39.34 -5.90 12.24
C LEU A 17 -40.59 -5.20 12.79
N ALA A 18 -41.00 -5.54 14.02
CA ALA A 18 -42.12 -4.91 14.69
C ALA A 18 -41.91 -3.40 14.89
N VAL A 19 -40.70 -3.01 15.32
CA VAL A 19 -40.30 -1.60 15.46
C VAL A 19 -40.30 -0.91 14.11
N HIS A 20 -39.80 -1.55 13.04
CA HIS A 20 -39.78 -0.98 11.70
C HIS A 20 -41.19 -0.69 11.16
N MET A 21 -42.15 -1.60 11.41
CA MET A 21 -43.56 -1.43 11.03
C MET A 21 -44.27 -0.35 11.86
N ALA A 22 -43.90 -0.18 13.13
CA ALA A 22 -44.46 0.85 14.00
C ALA A 22 -43.84 2.24 13.79
N LEU A 23 -42.73 2.34 13.04
CA LEU A 23 -42.00 3.59 12.89
C LEU A 23 -42.59 4.46 11.76
N PRO A 24 -42.92 5.73 12.02
CA PRO A 24 -43.31 6.66 10.98
C PRO A 24 -42.13 6.99 10.05
N TYR A 25 -42.44 7.28 8.78
CA TYR A 25 -41.48 7.51 7.69
C TYR A 25 -40.33 8.47 8.04
N ARG A 26 -40.60 9.51 8.84
CA ARG A 26 -39.58 10.49 9.28
C ARG A 26 -38.50 9.89 10.18
N LEU A 27 -38.86 8.92 11.02
CA LEU A 27 -37.91 8.21 11.88
C LEU A 27 -37.16 7.13 11.10
N GLN A 28 -37.82 6.46 10.13
CA GLN A 28 -37.16 5.50 9.24
C GLN A 28 -36.00 6.14 8.49
N ALA A 29 -36.19 7.33 7.89
CA ALA A 29 -35.12 8.04 7.19
C ALA A 29 -33.89 8.33 8.08
N ARG A 30 -34.11 8.67 9.36
CA ARG A 30 -33.01 8.92 10.32
C ARG A 30 -32.28 7.63 10.70
N VAL A 31 -33.02 6.54 10.90
CA VAL A 31 -32.45 5.22 11.20
C VAL A 31 -31.64 4.73 10.00
N ASP A 32 -32.16 4.86 8.79
CA ASP A 32 -31.47 4.45 7.56
C ASP A 32 -30.18 5.24 7.33
N ASP A 33 -30.20 6.55 7.58
CA ASP A 33 -28.98 7.36 7.51
C ASP A 33 -27.96 6.99 8.57
N GLY A 34 -28.41 6.71 9.80
CA GLY A 34 -27.56 6.19 10.86
C GLY A 34 -26.94 4.83 10.50
N LEU A 35 -27.75 3.93 9.96
CA LEU A 35 -27.34 2.59 9.54
C LEU A 35 -26.34 2.65 8.37
N ARG A 36 -26.58 3.52 7.39
CA ARG A 36 -25.65 3.75 6.28
C ARG A 36 -24.29 4.26 6.77
N ARG A 37 -24.28 5.19 7.73
CA ARG A 37 -23.03 5.69 8.35
C ARG A 37 -22.32 4.62 9.16
N ALA A 38 -23.05 3.86 9.98
CA ALA A 38 -22.50 2.77 10.76
C ALA A 38 -21.91 1.68 9.86
N TRP A 39 -22.61 1.34 8.76
CA TRP A 39 -22.15 0.38 7.76
C TRP A 39 -20.89 0.86 7.03
N ALA A 40 -20.85 2.14 6.63
CA ALA A 40 -19.66 2.72 6.01
C ALA A 40 -18.46 2.69 6.96
N TRP A 41 -18.66 3.03 8.24
CA TRP A 41 -17.63 2.94 9.27
C TRP A 41 -17.17 1.49 9.49
N ALA A 42 -18.09 0.55 9.63
CA ALA A 42 -17.80 -0.87 9.78
C ALA A 42 -17.00 -1.41 8.58
N ARG A 43 -17.36 -1.01 7.36
CA ARG A 43 -16.63 -1.37 6.14
C ARG A 43 -15.22 -0.81 6.12
N LEU A 44 -15.01 0.40 6.62
CA LEU A 44 -13.65 0.96 6.79
C LEU A 44 -12.84 0.18 7.81
N GLN A 45 -13.43 -0.19 8.96
CA GLN A 45 -12.74 -1.01 9.97
C GLN A 45 -12.43 -2.41 9.44
N ALA A 46 -13.39 -3.05 8.77
CA ALA A 46 -13.18 -4.32 8.10
C ALA A 46 -12.09 -4.22 7.03
N ALA A 47 -12.06 -3.14 6.25
CA ALA A 47 -11.00 -2.88 5.28
C ALA A 47 -9.64 -2.60 5.94
N ARG A 48 -9.59 -2.00 7.13
CA ARG A 48 -8.34 -1.87 7.90
C ARG A 48 -7.82 -3.23 8.38
N LEU A 49 -8.72 -4.05 8.95
CA LEU A 49 -8.38 -5.37 9.47
C LEU A 49 -8.00 -6.37 8.37
N THR A 50 -8.77 -6.39 7.28
CA THR A 50 -8.53 -7.29 6.14
C THR A 50 -7.53 -6.72 5.13
N GLY A 51 -7.39 -5.38 5.09
CA GLY A 51 -6.49 -4.66 4.20
C GLY A 51 -5.02 -4.89 4.51
N TRP A 52 -4.67 -5.29 5.73
CA TRP A 52 -3.31 -5.71 6.07
C TRP A 52 -2.80 -6.82 5.13
N ARG A 53 -3.65 -7.79 4.78
CA ARG A 53 -3.30 -8.85 3.81
C ARG A 53 -3.13 -8.33 2.39
N ARG A 54 -3.92 -7.33 1.97
CA ARG A 54 -3.80 -6.69 0.65
C ARG A 54 -2.55 -5.80 0.57
N GLN A 55 -2.31 -5.00 1.60
CA GLN A 55 -1.11 -4.16 1.74
C GLN A 55 0.15 -5.00 1.78
N GLN A 56 0.15 -6.15 2.47
CA GLN A 56 1.30 -7.05 2.50
C GLN A 56 1.62 -7.65 1.13
N ARG A 57 0.61 -7.94 0.29
CA ARG A 57 0.82 -8.40 -1.09
C ARG A 57 1.36 -7.29 -1.99
N GLN A 58 0.82 -6.08 -1.86
CA GLN A 58 1.30 -4.91 -2.61
C GLN A 58 2.72 -4.50 -2.20
N ALA A 59 3.04 -4.56 -0.91
CA ALA A 59 4.39 -4.28 -0.39
C ALA A 59 5.41 -5.30 -0.90
N ARG A 60 5.04 -6.58 -1.01
CA ARG A 60 5.91 -7.62 -1.61
C ARG A 60 6.16 -7.36 -3.10
N ALA A 61 5.12 -6.99 -3.85
CA ALA A 61 5.28 -6.63 -5.26
C ALA A 61 6.20 -5.41 -5.43
N ALA A 62 5.98 -4.36 -4.64
CA ALA A 62 6.82 -3.15 -4.65
C ALA A 62 8.27 -3.43 -4.22
N ALA A 63 8.48 -4.32 -3.24
CA ALA A 63 9.83 -4.72 -2.82
C ALA A 63 10.60 -5.43 -3.93
N LEU A 64 9.95 -6.34 -4.67
CA LEU A 64 10.57 -7.02 -5.81
C LEU A 64 10.92 -6.06 -6.95
N GLU A 65 10.07 -5.06 -7.20
CA GLU A 65 10.36 -4.01 -8.19
C GLU A 65 11.53 -3.13 -7.75
N ALA A 66 11.57 -2.72 -6.49
CA ALA A 66 12.68 -1.95 -5.92
C ALA A 66 14.01 -2.72 -5.99
N GLU A 67 14.01 -4.01 -5.65
CA GLU A 67 15.20 -4.85 -5.76
C GLU A 67 15.73 -4.95 -7.19
N ARG A 68 14.85 -5.04 -8.19
CA ARG A 68 15.25 -5.04 -9.61
C ARG A 68 15.90 -3.73 -10.02
N VAL A 69 15.37 -2.59 -9.56
CA VAL A 69 15.94 -1.26 -9.85
C VAL A 69 17.30 -1.11 -9.17
N ILE A 70 17.41 -1.48 -7.89
CA ILE A 70 18.66 -1.42 -7.13
C ILE A 70 19.72 -2.32 -7.77
N ARG A 71 19.34 -3.54 -8.20
CA ARG A 71 20.25 -4.46 -8.88
C ARG A 71 20.76 -3.89 -10.20
N ARG A 72 19.86 -3.36 -11.03
CA ARG A 72 20.21 -2.71 -12.30
C ARG A 72 21.16 -1.53 -12.08
N ALA A 73 20.88 -0.69 -11.09
CA ALA A 73 21.75 0.44 -10.74
C ALA A 73 23.13 -0.01 -10.23
N ARG A 74 23.20 -1.12 -9.50
CA ARG A 74 24.47 -1.73 -9.08
C ARG A 74 25.26 -2.27 -10.26
N GLU A 75 24.60 -2.96 -11.18
CA GLU A 75 25.22 -3.52 -12.38
C GLU A 75 25.76 -2.42 -13.30
N SER A 76 24.98 -1.35 -13.52
CA SER A 76 25.46 -0.19 -14.28
C SER A 76 26.64 0.49 -13.60
N ALA A 77 26.59 0.69 -12.28
CA ALA A 77 27.71 1.29 -11.54
C ALA A 77 28.97 0.42 -11.57
N LEU A 78 28.84 -0.91 -11.53
CA LEU A 78 29.96 -1.84 -11.70
C LEU A 78 30.52 -1.80 -13.13
N HIS A 79 29.68 -1.63 -14.15
CA HIS A 79 30.11 -1.49 -15.53
C HIS A 79 30.85 -0.17 -15.76
N ASP A 80 30.30 0.94 -15.27
CA ASP A 80 30.94 2.26 -15.29
C ASP A 80 32.26 2.28 -14.50
N ALA A 81 32.30 1.58 -13.36
CA ALA A 81 33.53 1.43 -12.57
C ALA A 81 34.58 0.56 -13.26
N ARG A 82 34.16 -0.42 -14.07
CA ARG A 82 35.06 -1.25 -14.87
C ARG A 82 35.63 -0.46 -16.05
N ASP A 83 34.79 0.27 -16.78
CA ASP A 83 35.21 1.10 -17.92
C ASP A 83 36.08 2.29 -17.49
N SER A 84 35.79 2.89 -16.32
CA SER A 84 36.61 4.00 -15.78
C SER A 84 37.96 3.56 -15.21
N ARG A 85 38.09 2.32 -14.71
CA ARG A 85 39.38 1.79 -14.22
C ARG A 85 40.37 1.45 -15.33
N THR A 86 39.89 1.10 -16.53
CA THR A 86 40.74 0.73 -17.67
C THR A 86 41.38 1.90 -18.40
N ASP A 87 40.94 3.14 -18.12
CA ASP A 87 41.33 4.34 -18.88
C ASP A 87 41.88 5.48 -17.99
N GLY A 88 42.75 5.14 -17.04
CA GLY A 88 43.46 6.11 -16.20
C GLY A 88 44.97 6.00 -16.33
N ALA A 89 45.66 7.14 -16.43
CA ALA A 89 47.11 7.22 -16.38
C ALA A 89 47.55 7.56 -14.94
N TRP A 90 48.63 6.94 -14.50
CA TRP A 90 49.31 7.32 -13.26
C TRP A 90 50.33 8.41 -13.57
N GLU A 91 50.16 9.59 -12.99
CA GLU A 91 51.12 10.70 -13.04
C GLU A 91 51.80 10.81 -11.67
N GLY A 92 52.98 10.19 -11.54
CA GLY A 92 53.70 10.16 -10.27
C GLY A 92 52.90 9.42 -9.19
N ASN A 93 52.54 10.11 -8.09
CA ASN A 93 51.79 9.53 -6.96
C ASN A 93 50.27 9.77 -7.03
N VAL A 94 49.76 10.32 -8.14
CA VAL A 94 48.35 10.69 -8.30
C VAL A 94 47.75 9.92 -9.49
N TYR A 95 46.62 9.23 -9.23
CA TYR A 95 45.84 8.57 -10.28
C TYR A 95 44.87 9.56 -10.93
N ARG A 96 45.00 9.78 -12.25
CA ARG A 96 44.14 10.69 -13.01
C ARG A 96 43.28 9.90 -14.01
N PRO A 97 41.96 9.75 -13.76
CA PRO A 97 41.06 9.11 -14.71
C PRO A 97 40.78 10.04 -15.91
N LYS A 98 40.84 9.53 -17.16
CA LYS A 98 40.63 10.32 -18.40
C LYS A 98 39.24 10.97 -18.50
N SER A 99 38.27 10.52 -17.70
CA SER A 99 36.92 11.09 -17.66
C SER A 99 36.87 12.55 -17.16
N PHE A 100 37.94 13.01 -16.49
CA PHE A 100 38.10 14.39 -16.01
C PHE A 100 38.63 15.35 -17.09
N ASP A 101 39.32 14.88 -18.14
CA ASP A 101 39.84 15.71 -19.23
C ASP A 101 38.81 15.93 -20.35
N LYS A 102 37.54 16.11 -19.99
CA LYS A 102 36.51 16.50 -20.97
C LYS A 102 36.66 17.99 -21.28
N PRO A 103 36.81 18.40 -22.57
CA PRO A 103 36.92 19.81 -22.92
C PRO A 103 35.66 20.55 -22.46
N LYS A 104 35.86 21.64 -21.71
CA LYS A 104 34.79 22.50 -21.21
C LYS A 104 34.03 23.05 -22.40
N LYS A 105 32.70 22.87 -22.42
CA LYS A 105 31.84 23.36 -23.52
C LYS A 105 32.07 24.88 -23.71
N PRO A 106 32.35 25.35 -24.94
CA PRO A 106 32.37 26.78 -25.22
C PRO A 106 30.95 27.33 -25.03
N HIS A 107 30.88 28.45 -24.32
CA HIS A 107 29.67 29.26 -24.16
C HIS A 107 29.46 30.11 -25.41
#